data_AF-A0A0F7UB22-F1
#
_entry.id   AF-A0A0F7UB22-F1
#
_cell.length_a   1.000
_cell.length_b   1.000
_cell.length_c   1.000
_cell.angle_alpha   90.00
_cell.angle_beta   90.00
_cell.angle_gamma   90.00
#
_symmetry.space_group_name_H-M   'P 1'
#
loop_
_entity.id
_entity.type
_entity.pdbx_description
1 polymer ?
#
loop_
_entity_poly.entity_id
_entity_poly.type
_entity_poly.pdbx_seq_one_letter_code
_entity_poly.pdbx_strand_id
1 'polypeptide(L)'
;MEVRTLEFGLSAVASQGVTLNLYEKVSLDLALVKLKKRDRVERDLFFWGKLCCQEADYFISYVMEDEQSSYPTKKFYYSAGTFDFRDLPVLTDEQKKQLDALGKIILTGVPNRVIELKNEEGTVAAETDNKEDDESDTDNHSTNHRGALNEVHALSHLIYRIDDATAAVPRGAFRLKYGNKIAPSPEFTGLSFGEAQKFSSWVHFRPAKNLETLQALASKDYQAFRHQNS
;
A
#
# COMPACT_ATOMS: atom_id res chain seq x y z
N MET A 1 -4.44 -9.78 -1.20
CA MET A 1 -5.19 -10.94 -1.73
C MET A 1 -5.58 -10.64 -3.17
N GLU A 2 -5.37 -11.55 -4.11
CA GLU A 2 -5.76 -11.31 -5.51
C GLU A 2 -7.28 -11.23 -5.64
N VAL A 3 -7.83 -10.34 -6.48
CA VAL A 3 -9.28 -10.19 -6.64
C VAL A 3 -9.98 -11.51 -6.96
N ARG A 4 -9.38 -12.32 -7.84
CA ARG A 4 -9.95 -13.61 -8.27
C ARG A 4 -10.06 -14.65 -7.16
N THR A 5 -9.16 -14.58 -6.18
CA THR A 5 -9.11 -15.52 -5.05
C THR A 5 -9.56 -14.87 -3.75
N LEU A 6 -10.18 -13.68 -3.83
CA LEU A 6 -10.56 -12.89 -2.68
C LEU A 6 -11.50 -13.65 -1.73
N GLU A 7 -12.51 -14.34 -2.26
CA GLU A 7 -13.46 -15.08 -1.44
C GLU A 7 -12.78 -16.19 -0.63
N PHE A 8 -11.83 -16.90 -1.26
CA PHE A 8 -11.03 -17.93 -0.62
C PHE A 8 -10.08 -17.34 0.43
N GLY A 9 -9.43 -16.22 0.13
CA GLY A 9 -8.57 -15.52 1.08
C GLY A 9 -9.35 -15.04 2.31
N LEU A 10 -10.54 -14.49 2.11
CA LEU A 10 -11.41 -14.01 3.19
C LEU A 10 -11.93 -15.14 4.06
N SER A 11 -12.25 -16.32 3.50
CA SER A 11 -12.69 -17.46 4.30
C SER A 11 -11.56 -18.03 5.16
N ALA A 12 -10.32 -18.03 4.66
CA ALA A 12 -9.15 -18.46 5.42
C ALA A 12 -8.89 -17.59 6.66
N VAL A 13 -9.12 -16.27 6.57
CA VAL A 13 -8.93 -15.33 7.67
C VAL A 13 -10.20 -15.07 8.50
N ALA A 14 -11.34 -15.64 8.11
CA ALA A 14 -12.63 -15.39 8.78
C ALA A 14 -12.62 -15.77 10.28
N SER A 15 -11.78 -16.72 10.67
CA SER A 15 -11.59 -17.12 12.07
C SER A 15 -11.09 -15.97 12.98
N GLN A 16 -10.48 -14.93 12.40
CA GLN A 16 -9.97 -13.76 13.14
C GLN A 16 -11.04 -12.71 13.43
N GLY A 17 -12.30 -12.93 13.02
CA GLY A 17 -13.44 -12.08 13.36
C GLY A 17 -13.56 -10.78 12.55
N VAL A 18 -12.58 -10.45 11.70
CA VAL A 18 -12.64 -9.32 10.77
C VAL A 18 -12.98 -9.84 9.37
N THR A 19 -14.26 -9.77 9.01
CA THR A 19 -14.76 -10.22 7.71
C THR A 19 -15.54 -9.13 6.99
N LEU A 20 -15.62 -9.23 5.67
CA LEU A 20 -16.48 -8.39 4.86
C LEU A 20 -17.92 -8.93 4.83
N ASN A 21 -18.91 -8.04 4.88
CA ASN A 21 -20.31 -8.37 4.66
C ASN A 21 -20.54 -8.79 3.19
N LEU A 22 -21.61 -9.53 2.90
CA LEU A 22 -21.98 -9.95 1.55
C LEU A 22 -22.12 -8.75 0.61
N TYR A 23 -22.76 -7.68 1.07
CA TYR A 23 -22.89 -6.44 0.29
C TYR A 23 -21.52 -5.85 -0.05
N GLU A 24 -20.59 -5.80 0.91
CA GLU A 24 -19.24 -5.27 0.70
C GLU A 24 -18.45 -6.16 -0.27
N LYS A 25 -18.58 -7.48 -0.17
CA LYS A 25 -17.92 -8.43 -1.09
C LYS A 25 -18.35 -8.21 -2.54
N VAL A 26 -19.66 -8.18 -2.80
CA VAL A 26 -20.20 -8.00 -4.15
C VAL A 26 -19.87 -6.61 -4.70
N SER A 27 -19.99 -5.58 -3.85
CA SER A 27 -19.67 -4.20 -4.25
C SER A 27 -18.19 -4.03 -4.55
N LEU A 28 -17.30 -4.65 -3.76
CA LEU A 28 -15.87 -4.61 -3.97
C LEU A 28 -15.45 -5.35 -5.25
N ASP A 29 -16.04 -6.51 -5.54
CA ASP A 29 -15.76 -7.23 -6.79
C ASP A 29 -16.14 -6.40 -8.02
N LEU A 30 -17.36 -5.84 -8.02
CA LEU A 30 -17.82 -4.94 -9.09
C LEU A 30 -16.91 -3.71 -9.24
N ALA A 31 -16.52 -3.10 -8.12
CA ALA A 31 -15.66 -1.93 -8.09
C ALA A 31 -14.25 -2.19 -8.61
N LEU A 32 -13.66 -3.34 -8.28
CA LEU A 32 -12.34 -3.74 -8.75
C LEU A 32 -12.35 -4.07 -10.25
N VAL A 33 -13.42 -4.67 -10.76
CA VAL A 33 -13.62 -4.87 -12.21
C VAL A 33 -13.73 -3.53 -12.93
N LYS A 34 -14.47 -2.56 -12.37
CA LYS A 34 -14.55 -1.19 -12.92
C LYS A 34 -13.18 -0.51 -12.92
N LEU A 35 -12.42 -0.63 -11.83
CA LEU A 35 -11.07 -0.06 -11.71
C LEU A 35 -10.13 -0.66 -12.77
N LYS A 36 -10.13 -1.99 -12.93
CA LYS A 36 -9.34 -2.69 -13.95
C LYS A 36 -9.62 -2.18 -15.36
N LYS A 37 -10.89 -1.94 -15.68
CA LYS A 37 -11.31 -1.42 -16.98
C LYS A 37 -10.94 0.05 -17.18
N ARG A 38 -11.09 0.89 -16.14
CA ARG A 38 -10.83 2.34 -16.19
C ARG A 38 -9.35 2.63 -16.39
N ASP A 39 -8.49 2.04 -15.55
CA ASP A 39 -7.06 2.33 -15.51
C ASP A 39 -6.24 1.39 -16.41
N ARG A 40 -6.93 0.59 -17.26
CA ARG A 40 -6.34 -0.42 -18.16
C ARG A 40 -5.26 -1.26 -17.50
N VAL A 41 -5.49 -1.62 -16.23
CA VAL A 41 -4.52 -2.41 -15.46
C VAL A 41 -4.45 -3.80 -16.06
N GLU A 42 -3.40 -4.08 -16.84
CA GLU A 42 -3.15 -5.41 -17.41
C GLU A 42 -2.75 -6.42 -16.32
N ARG A 43 -2.14 -5.92 -15.25
CA ARG A 43 -1.67 -6.68 -14.08
C ARG A 43 -2.82 -7.10 -13.16
N ASP A 44 -2.50 -8.00 -12.23
CA ASP A 44 -3.43 -8.45 -11.21
C ASP A 44 -3.59 -7.39 -10.12
N LEU A 45 -4.86 -7.13 -9.77
CA LEU A 45 -5.25 -6.26 -8.68
C LEU A 45 -5.26 -7.07 -7.38
N PHE A 46 -4.83 -6.43 -6.30
CA PHE A 46 -4.82 -7.03 -4.98
C PHE A 46 -5.64 -6.20 -4.01
N PHE A 47 -6.54 -6.83 -3.28
CA PHE A 47 -7.16 -6.26 -2.11
C PHE A 47 -6.16 -6.28 -0.95
N TRP A 48 -5.90 -5.11 -0.36
CA TRP A 48 -5.01 -4.95 0.79
C TRP A 48 -5.76 -5.21 2.08
N GLY A 49 -6.90 -4.55 2.26
CA GLY A 49 -7.69 -4.64 3.49
C GLY A 49 -8.74 -3.54 3.63
N LYS A 50 -9.37 -3.54 4.79
CA LYS A 50 -10.38 -2.59 5.23
C LYS A 50 -9.89 -1.85 6.48
N LEU A 51 -10.07 -0.53 6.54
CA LEU A 51 -9.82 0.27 7.74
C LEU A 51 -11.14 0.78 8.29
N CYS A 52 -11.48 0.36 9.51
CA CYS A 52 -12.68 0.79 10.19
C CYS A 52 -12.52 2.24 10.69
N CYS A 53 -13.40 3.12 10.26
CA CYS A 53 -13.38 4.53 10.66
C CYS A 53 -14.70 4.92 11.34
N GLN A 54 -14.81 6.19 11.74
CA GLN A 54 -15.97 6.65 12.51
C GLN A 54 -17.24 6.82 11.65
N GLU A 55 -17.12 7.41 10.46
CA GLU A 55 -18.24 7.71 9.56
C GLU A 55 -18.34 6.70 8.41
N ALA A 56 -17.22 6.44 7.72
CA ALA A 56 -17.19 5.54 6.58
C ALA A 56 -15.88 4.74 6.54
N ASP A 57 -16.00 3.43 6.33
CA ASP A 57 -14.84 2.56 6.26
C ASP A 57 -14.08 2.73 4.95
N TYR A 58 -12.75 2.68 5.02
CA TYR A 58 -11.89 2.71 3.84
C TYR A 58 -11.60 1.30 3.35
N PHE A 59 -11.71 1.12 2.04
CA PHE A 59 -11.30 -0.09 1.33
C PHE A 59 -10.05 0.22 0.51
N ILE A 60 -9.02 -0.60 0.68
CA ILE A 60 -7.72 -0.38 0.07
C ILE A 60 -7.41 -1.52 -0.89
N SER A 61 -7.02 -1.17 -2.10
CA SER A 61 -6.47 -2.09 -3.09
C SER A 61 -5.13 -1.57 -3.59
N TYR A 62 -4.33 -2.44 -4.19
CA TYR A 62 -3.07 -2.06 -4.80
C TYR A 62 -2.80 -2.85 -6.07
N VAL A 63 -1.96 -2.26 -6.91
CA VAL A 63 -1.37 -2.88 -8.09
C VAL A 63 0.14 -2.89 -7.90
N MET A 64 0.76 -3.96 -8.38
CA MET A 64 2.20 -4.09 -8.44
C MET A 64 2.70 -3.54 -9.77
N GLU A 65 3.51 -2.49 -9.72
CA GLU A 65 4.17 -1.88 -10.87
C GLU A 65 5.66 -2.26 -10.89
N ASP A 66 6.16 -2.65 -12.07
CA ASP A 66 7.55 -3.05 -12.29
C ASP A 66 8.38 -1.89 -12.88
N GLU A 67 8.18 -0.69 -12.35
CA GLU A 67 8.80 0.52 -12.89
C GLU A 67 10.28 0.61 -12.45
N GLN A 68 11.19 0.40 -13.41
CA GLN A 68 12.65 0.65 -13.44
C GLN A 68 13.55 0.20 -12.27
N SER A 69 12.99 -0.25 -11.15
CA SER A 69 13.67 -0.66 -9.93
C SER A 69 13.83 -2.18 -9.87
N SER A 70 14.85 -2.64 -9.13
CA SER A 70 15.04 -4.05 -8.77
C SER A 70 13.86 -4.60 -7.95
N TYR A 71 13.19 -3.70 -7.21
CA TYR A 71 12.06 -4.03 -6.35
C TYR A 71 10.74 -3.45 -6.90
N PRO A 72 9.65 -4.24 -7.00
CA PRO A 72 8.37 -3.76 -7.50
C PRO A 72 7.74 -2.71 -6.58
N THR A 73 7.17 -1.65 -7.17
CA THR A 73 6.47 -0.59 -6.45
C THR A 73 4.98 -0.92 -6.34
N LYS A 74 4.36 -0.54 -5.22
CA LYS A 74 2.92 -0.72 -5.02
C LYS A 74 2.22 0.62 -5.24
N LYS A 75 1.36 0.67 -6.26
CA LYS A 75 0.42 1.77 -6.46
C LYS A 75 -0.86 1.45 -5.70
N PHE A 76 -1.21 2.26 -4.71
CA PHE A 76 -2.38 2.05 -3.87
C PHE A 76 -3.58 2.84 -4.38
N TYR A 77 -4.76 2.25 -4.20
CA TYR A 77 -6.05 2.85 -4.46
C TYR A 77 -6.91 2.75 -3.20
N TYR A 78 -7.72 3.76 -2.96
CA TYR A 78 -8.64 3.81 -1.83
C TYR A 78 -10.07 4.06 -2.30
N SER A 79 -11.03 3.61 -1.50
CA SER A 79 -12.44 3.96 -1.65
C SER A 79 -13.08 4.20 -0.28
N ALA A 80 -13.94 5.20 -0.18
CA ALA A 80 -14.67 5.56 1.03
C ALA A 80 -16.16 5.31 0.82
N GLY A 81 -16.69 4.21 1.37
CA GLY A 81 -18.13 3.87 1.40
C GLY A 81 -18.86 3.62 0.06
N THR A 82 -18.55 4.36 -1.01
CA THR A 82 -19.23 4.30 -2.32
C THR A 82 -18.65 3.25 -3.26
N PHE A 83 -17.55 2.58 -2.86
CA PHE A 83 -16.82 1.62 -3.68
C PHE A 83 -16.31 2.19 -5.02
N ASP A 84 -16.18 3.52 -5.14
CA ASP A 84 -15.44 4.14 -6.22
C ASP A 84 -13.97 4.29 -5.82
N PHE A 85 -13.10 3.50 -6.44
CA PHE A 85 -11.67 3.55 -6.17
C PHE A 85 -11.02 4.77 -6.82
N ARG A 86 -10.14 5.43 -6.07
CA ARG A 86 -9.32 6.57 -6.49
C ARG A 86 -7.86 6.32 -6.12
N ASP A 87 -6.97 6.96 -6.85
CA ASP A 87 -5.52 6.82 -6.66
C ASP A 87 -5.13 7.49 -5.33
N LEU A 88 -4.25 6.82 -4.58
CA LEU A 88 -3.74 7.35 -3.33
C LEU A 88 -2.55 8.30 -3.63
N PRO A 89 -2.54 9.53 -3.09
CA PRO A 89 -1.47 10.47 -3.35
C PRO A 89 -0.15 9.98 -2.73
N VAL A 90 0.93 10.16 -3.50
CA VAL A 90 2.29 9.90 -3.04
C VAL A 90 2.75 11.07 -2.18
N LEU A 91 3.19 10.78 -0.96
CA LEU A 91 3.61 11.79 0.01
C LEU A 91 5.07 12.18 -0.16
N THR A 92 5.34 13.48 -0.08
CA THR A 92 6.70 14.03 0.05
C THR A 92 7.26 13.72 1.45
N ASP A 93 8.57 13.58 1.58
CA ASP A 93 9.21 13.23 2.86
C ASP A 93 8.99 14.28 3.97
N GLU A 94 8.77 15.54 3.61
CA GLU A 94 8.39 16.60 4.56
C GLU A 94 7.02 16.32 5.20
N GLN A 95 6.04 15.94 4.38
CA GLN A 95 4.68 15.63 4.83
C GLN A 95 4.66 14.39 5.73
N LYS A 96 5.49 13.39 5.41
CA LYS A 96 5.65 12.20 6.26
C LYS A 96 6.16 12.56 7.66
N LYS A 97 7.18 13.43 7.75
CA LYS A 97 7.72 13.91 9.03
C LYS A 97 6.68 14.67 9.84
N GLN A 98 5.87 15.51 9.18
CA GLN A 98 4.78 16.23 9.82
C GLN A 98 3.71 15.27 10.37
N LEU A 99 3.35 14.23 9.62
CA LEU A 99 2.41 13.20 10.06
C LEU A 99 2.97 12.30 11.17
N ASP A 100 4.27 12.01 11.15
CA ASP A 100 4.92 11.28 12.23
C ASP A 100 4.98 12.10 13.54
N ALA A 101 5.16 13.43 13.44
CA ALA A 101 5.13 14.33 14.59
C ALA A 101 3.74 14.44 15.24
N LEU A 102 2.67 14.34 14.45
CA LEU A 102 1.28 14.34 14.93
C LEU A 102 0.94 13.09 15.77
N GLY A 103 1.71 12.00 15.65
CA GLY A 103 1.51 10.78 16.42
C GLY A 103 0.24 10.01 16.03
N LYS A 104 -0.70 9.84 16.96
CA LYS A 104 -1.90 9.00 16.76
C LYS A 104 -2.96 9.77 15.97
N ILE A 105 -3.02 9.51 14.67
CA ILE A 105 -4.05 10.06 13.78
C ILE A 105 -5.29 9.15 13.85
N ILE A 106 -6.46 9.75 14.10
CA ILE A 106 -7.75 9.05 14.05
C ILE A 106 -8.37 9.37 12.69
N LEU A 107 -8.68 8.32 11.93
CA LEU A 107 -9.36 8.45 10.64
C LEU A 107 -10.87 8.50 10.86
N THR A 108 -11.52 9.48 10.23
CA THR A 108 -12.97 9.68 10.36
C THR A 108 -13.72 9.04 9.22
N GLY A 109 -13.12 8.91 8.04
CA GLY A 109 -13.80 8.40 6.84
C GLY A 109 -14.15 9.49 5.83
N VAL A 110 -13.64 10.72 6.01
CA VAL A 110 -13.89 11.85 5.11
C VAL A 110 -12.60 12.24 4.40
N PRO A 111 -12.44 11.90 3.10
CA PRO A 111 -11.19 12.13 2.37
C PRO A 111 -10.69 13.59 2.41
N ASN A 112 -11.61 14.54 2.31
CA ASN A 112 -11.30 15.97 2.21
C ASN A 112 -11.10 16.66 3.57
N ARG A 113 -11.18 15.93 4.68
CA ARG A 113 -11.00 16.52 6.01
C ARG A 113 -9.56 17.00 6.16
N VAL A 114 -9.38 18.26 6.53
CA VAL A 114 -8.06 18.82 6.84
C VAL A 114 -7.62 18.35 8.22
N ILE A 115 -6.36 17.92 8.32
CA ILE A 115 -5.69 17.57 9.57
C ILE A 115 -5.04 18.83 10.11
N GLU A 116 -5.48 19.24 11.30
CA GLU A 116 -4.88 20.35 12.02
C GLU A 116 -3.47 19.96 12.46
N LEU A 117 -2.48 20.51 11.77
CA LEU A 117 -1.08 20.48 12.18
C LEU A 117 -0.95 21.41 13.39
N LYS A 118 -0.77 20.84 14.58
CA LYS A 118 -0.35 21.61 15.75
C LYS A 118 1.08 22.10 15.51
N ASN A 119 1.21 23.28 14.93
CA ASN A 119 2.46 24.02 15.00
C ASN A 119 2.55 24.58 16.43
N GLU A 120 3.70 24.43 17.08
CA GLU A 120 3.97 24.93 18.44
C GLU A 120 4.03 26.47 18.54
N GLU A 121 3.56 27.19 17.52
CA GLU A 121 3.30 28.63 17.59
C GLU A 121 1.88 28.88 17.10
N GLY A 122 1.04 29.41 18.00
CA GLY A 122 -0.40 29.50 17.85
C GLY A 122 -0.86 30.41 16.71
N THR A 123 -0.94 29.85 15.50
CA THR A 123 -1.82 30.35 14.45
C THR A 123 -2.61 29.19 13.86
N VAL A 124 -3.91 29.20 14.16
CA VAL A 124 -4.93 28.39 13.51
C VAL A 124 -4.90 28.70 12.02
N ALA A 125 -4.38 27.76 11.21
CA ALA A 125 -4.55 27.80 9.76
C ALA A 125 -5.98 27.37 9.41
N ALA A 126 -6.93 28.23 9.77
CA ALA A 126 -8.31 28.20 9.29
C ALA A 126 -8.59 29.57 8.66
N GLU A 127 -8.06 29.78 7.46
CA GLU A 127 -8.50 30.90 6.62
C GLU A 127 -8.96 30.33 5.27
N THR A 128 -10.26 30.04 5.23
CA THR A 128 -11.10 30.21 4.06
C THR A 128 -10.84 31.62 3.52
N ASP A 129 -10.21 31.76 2.35
CA ASP A 129 -10.22 33.03 1.62
C ASP A 129 -10.87 32.78 0.26
N ASN A 130 -12.18 33.06 0.22
CA ASN A 130 -12.91 33.34 -1.01
C ASN A 130 -12.36 34.65 -1.57
N LYS A 131 -11.65 34.62 -2.70
CA LYS A 131 -11.61 35.73 -3.65
C LYS A 131 -11.74 35.22 -5.06
N GLU A 132 -12.82 35.65 -5.70
CA GLU A 132 -13.11 35.57 -7.12
C GLU A 132 -12.16 36.48 -7.93
N ASP A 133 -12.04 36.15 -9.22
CA ASP A 133 -11.40 36.85 -10.35
C ASP A 133 -9.86 36.91 -10.35
N ASP A 134 -9.11 36.56 -11.41
CA ASP A 134 -9.33 36.76 -12.86
C ASP A 134 -8.36 35.84 -13.65
N GLU A 135 -8.69 35.58 -14.92
CA GLU A 135 -8.01 34.70 -15.87
C GLU A 135 -6.57 35.15 -16.22
N SER A 136 -5.61 34.21 -16.28
CA SER A 136 -4.61 34.16 -17.36
C SER A 136 -3.75 32.90 -17.31
N ASP A 137 -3.60 32.32 -18.50
CA ASP A 137 -2.91 31.10 -18.88
C ASP A 137 -1.42 30.99 -18.51
N THR A 138 -0.99 29.73 -18.45
CA THR A 138 0.39 29.21 -18.59
C THR A 138 1.38 29.57 -17.48
N ASP A 139 1.69 28.60 -16.60
CA ASP A 139 3.06 28.11 -16.37
C ASP A 139 3.19 27.29 -15.07
N ASN A 140 4.09 26.30 -15.13
CA ASN A 140 4.83 25.69 -14.03
C ASN A 140 4.04 25.01 -12.87
N HIS A 141 3.93 23.69 -12.97
CA HIS A 141 3.61 22.76 -11.88
C HIS A 141 4.66 22.76 -10.75
N SER A 142 4.77 23.85 -9.99
CA SER A 142 5.46 23.89 -8.70
C SER A 142 4.78 24.88 -7.76
N THR A 143 3.57 24.53 -7.34
CA THR A 143 2.84 25.27 -6.31
C THR A 143 3.26 24.76 -4.92
N ASN A 144 4.11 25.55 -4.26
CA ASN A 144 4.28 25.69 -2.81
C ASN A 144 3.36 24.81 -1.92
N HIS A 145 3.82 23.63 -1.52
CA HIS A 145 3.16 22.81 -0.51
C HIS A 145 3.59 23.19 0.92
N ARG A 146 3.28 24.43 1.34
CA ARG A 146 2.98 24.71 2.75
C ARG A 146 1.48 24.47 3.04
N GLY A 147 0.89 23.53 2.30
CA GLY A 147 -0.54 23.32 2.15
C GLY A 147 -1.07 22.28 3.13
N ALA A 148 -2.26 22.57 3.66
CA ALA A 148 -3.05 21.71 4.53
C ALA A 148 -2.95 20.22 4.16
N LEU A 149 -2.58 19.39 5.13
CA LEU A 149 -2.61 17.94 4.97
C LEU A 149 -4.04 17.45 5.15
N ASN A 150 -4.58 16.80 4.12
CA ASN A 150 -5.90 16.16 4.21
C ASN A 150 -5.83 14.75 4.83
N GLU A 151 -6.97 14.20 5.22
CA GLU A 151 -7.11 12.85 5.76
C GLU A 151 -6.59 11.79 4.80
N VAL A 152 -6.76 11.97 3.48
CA VAL A 152 -6.19 11.08 2.46
C VAL A 152 -4.66 11.00 2.55
N HIS A 153 -3.99 12.10 2.92
CA HIS A 153 -2.53 12.10 3.10
C HIS A 153 -2.15 11.29 4.34
N ALA A 154 -2.88 11.41 5.45
CA ALA A 154 -2.65 10.54 6.60
C ALA A 154 -2.98 9.08 6.34
N LEU A 155 -4.05 8.80 5.60
CA LEU A 155 -4.42 7.46 5.15
C LEU A 155 -3.28 6.83 4.35
N SER A 156 -2.72 7.58 3.39
CA SER A 156 -1.56 7.18 2.61
C SER A 156 -0.38 6.83 3.52
N HIS A 157 -0.01 7.72 4.43
CA HIS A 157 1.11 7.50 5.36
C HIS A 157 0.91 6.25 6.22
N LEU A 158 -0.30 6.08 6.76
CA LEU A 158 -0.63 4.92 7.60
C LEU A 158 -0.55 3.61 6.81
N ILE A 159 -1.10 3.57 5.60
CA ILE A 159 -1.06 2.38 4.73
C ILE A 159 0.39 2.01 4.41
N TYR A 160 1.22 2.99 4.01
CA TYR A 160 2.63 2.73 3.71
C TYR A 160 3.40 2.25 4.95
N ARG A 161 3.12 2.80 6.15
CA ARG A 161 3.74 2.33 7.40
C ARG A 161 3.33 0.90 7.76
N ILE A 162 2.05 0.56 7.61
CA ILE A 162 1.57 -0.79 7.87
C ILE A 162 2.14 -1.75 6.84
N ASP A 163 2.05 -1.44 5.54
CA ASP A 163 2.58 -2.27 4.47
C ASP A 163 4.08 -2.54 4.64
N ASP A 164 4.86 -1.51 4.98
CA ASP A 164 6.29 -1.67 5.28
C ASP A 164 6.55 -2.59 6.48
N ALA A 165 5.68 -2.57 7.51
CA ALA A 165 5.84 -3.41 8.69
C ALA A 165 5.31 -4.84 8.50
N THR A 166 4.25 -5.03 7.72
CA THR A 166 3.46 -6.27 7.69
C THR A 166 3.50 -7.01 6.35
N ALA A 167 4.09 -6.44 5.29
CA ALA A 167 4.24 -7.14 4.02
C ALA A 167 5.12 -8.39 4.21
N ALA A 168 4.47 -9.55 4.29
CA ALA A 168 5.10 -10.84 4.47
C ALA A 168 4.62 -11.81 3.40
N VAL A 169 5.53 -12.63 2.91
CA VAL A 169 5.27 -13.65 1.89
C VAL A 169 5.94 -14.96 2.28
N PRO A 170 5.43 -16.11 1.83
CA PRO A 170 6.10 -17.38 2.00
C PRO A 170 7.49 -17.35 1.36
N ARG A 171 8.47 -17.94 2.05
CA ARG A 171 9.82 -18.08 1.55
C ARG A 171 9.81 -18.96 0.30
N GLY A 172 10.43 -18.48 -0.78
CA GLY A 172 10.47 -19.17 -2.07
C GLY A 172 9.31 -18.84 -3.01
N ALA A 173 8.29 -18.10 -2.56
CA ALA A 173 7.19 -17.65 -3.42
C ALA A 173 7.65 -16.68 -4.52
N PHE A 174 8.76 -15.96 -4.29
CA PHE A 174 9.34 -15.03 -5.24
C PHE A 174 10.81 -15.37 -5.50
N ARG A 175 11.27 -15.15 -6.73
CA ARG A 175 12.67 -15.30 -7.15
C ARG A 175 13.13 -14.11 -7.99
N LEU A 176 14.43 -13.88 -8.02
CA LEU A 176 15.05 -12.90 -8.90
C LEU A 176 15.11 -13.49 -10.33
N LYS A 177 14.54 -12.80 -11.31
CA LYS A 177 14.70 -13.11 -12.73
C LYS A 177 15.98 -12.46 -13.29
N TYR A 178 16.41 -12.94 -14.47
CA TYR A 178 17.41 -12.25 -15.27
C TYR A 178 17.01 -10.78 -15.49
N GLY A 179 17.90 -9.85 -15.13
CA GLY A 179 17.61 -8.41 -15.09
C GLY A 179 17.29 -7.85 -13.70
N ASN A 180 17.60 -8.59 -12.63
CA ASN A 180 17.44 -8.17 -11.23
C ASN A 180 16.01 -7.77 -10.86
N LYS A 181 15.00 -8.33 -11.53
CA LYS A 181 13.58 -8.09 -11.22
C LYS A 181 13.03 -9.25 -10.40
N ILE A 182 12.28 -8.93 -9.34
CA ILE A 182 11.59 -9.94 -8.54
C ILE A 182 10.34 -10.40 -9.28
N ALA A 183 10.13 -11.70 -9.37
CA ALA A 183 8.92 -12.28 -9.95
C ALA A 183 8.45 -13.52 -9.17
N PRO A 184 7.16 -13.89 -9.28
CA PRO A 184 6.65 -15.12 -8.72
C PRO A 184 7.44 -16.33 -9.20
N SER A 185 7.74 -17.26 -8.28
CA SER A 185 8.40 -18.52 -8.61
C SER A 185 7.36 -19.54 -9.08
N PRO A 186 7.44 -20.05 -10.32
CA PRO A 186 6.48 -21.03 -10.83
C PRO A 186 6.62 -22.40 -10.15
N GLU A 187 7.78 -22.67 -9.52
CA GLU A 187 8.07 -23.91 -8.81
C GLU A 187 7.48 -23.93 -7.39
N PHE A 188 6.99 -22.79 -6.91
CA PHE A 188 6.42 -22.69 -5.58
C PHE A 188 4.99 -23.22 -5.57
N THR A 189 4.79 -24.37 -4.91
CA THR A 189 3.50 -25.06 -4.80
C THR A 189 2.75 -24.76 -3.50
N GLY A 190 3.30 -23.88 -2.65
CA GLY A 190 2.75 -23.57 -1.33
C GLY A 190 3.55 -24.19 -0.18
N LEU A 191 3.23 -23.76 1.04
CA LEU A 191 3.77 -24.35 2.26
C LEU A 191 2.80 -25.40 2.80
N SER A 192 3.33 -26.46 3.41
CA SER A 192 2.51 -27.35 4.21
C SER A 192 1.99 -26.64 5.47
N PHE A 193 0.91 -27.15 6.07
CA PHE A 193 0.34 -26.57 7.29
C PHE A 193 1.36 -26.45 8.43
N GLY A 194 2.19 -27.48 8.64
CA GLY A 194 3.23 -27.46 9.67
C GLY A 194 4.38 -26.49 9.40
N GLU A 195 4.68 -26.19 8.12
CA GLU A 195 5.68 -25.19 7.75
C GLU A 195 5.13 -23.77 7.84
N ALA A 196 3.86 -23.57 7.50
CA ALA A 196 3.18 -22.27 7.58
C ALA A 196 3.11 -21.74 9.03
N GLN A 197 3.11 -22.64 10.03
CA GLN A 197 3.18 -22.26 11.44
C GLN A 197 4.55 -21.74 11.89
N LYS A 198 5.62 -21.98 11.12
CA LYS A 198 6.98 -21.55 11.49
C LYS A 198 7.27 -20.16 10.94
N PHE A 199 7.67 -19.23 11.81
CA PHE A 199 8.10 -17.88 11.40
C PHE A 199 9.25 -17.88 10.39
N SER A 200 10.15 -18.88 10.45
CA SER A 200 11.27 -19.04 9.50
C SER A 200 10.84 -19.27 8.04
N SER A 201 9.58 -19.67 7.83
CA SER A 201 8.99 -19.91 6.51
C SER A 201 8.44 -18.64 5.88
N TRP A 202 8.43 -17.51 6.60
CA TRP A 202 7.92 -16.23 6.13
C TRP A 202 9.06 -15.23 6.00
N VAL A 203 9.02 -14.42 4.94
CA VAL A 203 9.99 -13.36 4.68
C VAL A 203 9.27 -12.06 4.36
N HIS A 204 9.90 -10.93 4.68
CA HIS A 204 9.33 -9.64 4.33
C HIS A 204 9.40 -9.37 2.84
N PHE A 205 8.32 -8.84 2.30
CA PHE A 205 8.21 -8.38 0.92
C PHE A 205 8.39 -6.86 0.87
N ARG A 206 9.64 -6.44 1.06
CA ARG A 206 10.11 -5.05 0.91
C ARG A 206 11.63 -5.02 0.63
N PRO A 207 12.19 -3.90 0.14
CA PRO A 207 13.64 -3.73 0.07
C PRO A 207 14.28 -3.83 1.46
N ALA A 208 15.48 -4.42 1.51
CA ALA A 208 16.23 -4.56 2.76
C ALA A 208 16.67 -3.19 3.30
N LYS A 209 16.30 -2.88 4.55
CA LYS A 209 16.66 -1.62 5.22
C LYS A 209 17.90 -1.73 6.10
N ASN A 210 18.26 -2.93 6.59
CA ASN A 210 19.38 -3.10 7.50
C ASN A 210 20.64 -3.54 6.74
N LEU A 211 21.80 -3.09 7.21
CA LEU A 211 23.10 -3.53 6.70
C LEU A 211 23.26 -5.04 6.79
N GLU A 212 22.79 -5.68 7.86
CA GLU A 212 22.83 -7.14 8.01
C GLU A 212 21.91 -7.87 7.03
N THR A 213 20.73 -7.32 6.70
CA THR A 213 19.85 -7.92 5.69
C THR A 213 20.35 -7.66 4.28
N LEU A 214 21.01 -6.53 4.02
CA LEU A 214 21.75 -6.28 2.77
C LEU A 214 22.95 -7.21 2.63
N GLN A 215 23.73 -7.41 3.70
CA GLN A 215 24.82 -8.38 3.76
C GLN A 215 24.30 -9.80 3.60
N ALA A 216 23.17 -10.15 4.21
CA ALA A 216 22.51 -11.45 4.04
C ALA A 216 21.95 -11.64 2.63
N LEU A 217 21.48 -10.57 1.96
CA LEU A 217 21.07 -10.61 0.56
C LEU A 217 22.30 -10.89 -0.32
N ALA A 218 23.36 -10.10 -0.14
CA ALA A 218 24.62 -10.23 -0.89
C ALA A 218 25.35 -11.56 -0.62
N SER A 219 25.22 -12.13 0.58
CA SER A 219 25.82 -13.44 0.91
C SER A 219 24.92 -14.63 0.57
N LYS A 220 23.60 -14.45 0.43
CA LYS A 220 22.65 -15.47 -0.06
C LYS A 220 22.44 -15.44 -1.58
N ASP A 221 23.04 -14.49 -2.29
CA ASP A 221 23.20 -14.55 -3.75
C ASP A 221 24.13 -15.69 -4.23
N TYR A 222 24.60 -16.54 -3.30
CA TYR A 222 25.22 -17.84 -3.60
C TYR A 222 24.18 -18.99 -3.56
N GLN A 223 23.25 -19.01 -4.51
CA GLN A 223 22.63 -20.26 -4.99
C GLN A 223 23.03 -20.60 -6.43
N ALA A 224 24.21 -20.15 -6.84
CA ALA A 224 24.93 -20.69 -8.00
C ALA A 224 26.44 -20.63 -7.69
N PHE A 225 26.95 -21.59 -6.91
CA PHE A 225 28.28 -22.20 -6.99
C PHE A 225 28.57 -22.99 -5.70
N ARG A 226 28.06 -24.21 -5.62
CA ARG A 226 28.80 -25.32 -5.02
C ARG A 226 28.17 -26.64 -5.41
N HIS A 227 28.44 -27.06 -6.64
CA HIS A 227 28.56 -28.47 -6.96
C HIS A 227 29.93 -28.70 -7.63
N GLN A 228 30.76 -29.45 -6.89
CA GLN A 228 31.90 -30.28 -7.33
C GLN A 228 33.13 -29.52 -7.88
N ASN A 229 34.34 -29.77 -7.39
CA ASN A 229 35.02 -31.04 -7.57
C ASN A 229 35.89 -31.48 -6.38
N SER A 230 35.89 -32.80 -6.19
CA SER A 230 36.99 -33.60 -5.63
C SER A 230 38.19 -33.60 -6.58
#